data_AF-A0A661UKH6-F1
#
_entry.id   AF-A0A661UKH6-F1
#
_cell.length_a   1.000
_cell.length_b   1.000
_cell.length_c   1.000
_cell.angle_alpha   90.00
_cell.angle_beta   90.00
_cell.angle_gamma   90.00
#
_symmetry.space_group_name_H-M   'P 1'
#
loop_
_entity.id
_entity.type
_entity.pdbx_description
1 polymer ?
#
loop_
_entity_poly.entity_id
_entity_poly.type
_entity_poly.pdbx_seq_one_letter_code
_entity_poly.pdbx_strand_id
1 'polypeptide(L)' 'MYNQTIPRLEKAFKLIEDKQVVLLLSPNAVVHGNKPYHVNYVEETCECEDHIYRNLKCKHIWAVTLKLQQLHGVTT' A
#
# COMPACT_ATOMS: atom_id res chain seq x y z
N MET A 1 -15.76 -18.76 -1.59
CA MET A 1 -14.39 -18.22 -1.58
C MET A 1 -14.46 -16.75 -1.20
N TYR A 2 -14.07 -16.38 0.03
CA TYR A 2 -14.03 -14.97 0.43
C TYR A 2 -12.91 -14.27 -0.35
N ASN A 3 -13.26 -13.30 -1.18
CA ASN A 3 -12.31 -12.54 -1.97
C ASN A 3 -11.45 -11.67 -1.04
N GLN A 4 -10.30 -12.20 -0.61
CA GLN A 4 -9.39 -11.56 0.35
C GLN A 4 -8.85 -10.20 -0.12
N THR A 5 -9.09 -9.84 -1.38
CA THR A 5 -8.69 -8.56 -2.00
C THR A 5 -9.57 -7.39 -1.55
N ILE A 6 -10.88 -7.59 -1.38
CA ILE A 6 -11.83 -6.51 -1.02
C ILE A 6 -11.45 -5.89 0.35
N PRO A 7 -11.22 -6.67 1.43
CA PRO A 7 -10.84 -6.08 2.72
C PRO A 7 -9.45 -5.41 2.73
N ARG A 8 -8.57 -5.75 1.77
CA ARG A 8 -7.23 -5.14 1.66
C ARG A 8 -7.30 -3.76 1.00
N LEU A 9 -8.16 -3.62 -0.01
CA LEU A 9 -8.41 -2.35 -0.68
C LEU A 9 -9.10 -1.34 0.25
N GLU A 10 -10.13 -1.75 0.99
CA GLU A 10 -10.79 -0.86 1.98
C GLU A 10 -9.79 -0.34 3.02
N LYS A 11 -8.92 -1.22 3.53
CA LYS A 11 -7.86 -0.82 4.47
C LYS A 11 -6.81 0.09 3.81
N ALA A 12 -6.51 -0.12 2.53
CA ALA A 12 -5.59 0.72 1.79
C ALA A 12 -6.14 2.15 1.60
N PHE A 13 -7.43 2.29 1.24
CA PHE A 13 -8.10 3.59 1.15
C PHE A 13 -8.07 4.32 2.49
N LYS A 14 -8.39 3.62 3.59
CA LYS A 14 -8.33 4.22 4.92
C LYS A 14 -6.93 4.76 5.27
N LEU A 15 -5.86 4.03 4.94
CA LEU A 15 -4.48 4.52 5.15
C LEU A 15 -4.17 5.79 4.34
N ILE A 16 -4.75 5.94 3.15
CA ILE A 16 -4.61 7.15 2.33
C ILE A 16 -5.39 8.32 2.94
N GLU A 17 -6.64 8.09 3.34
CA GLU A 17 -7.51 9.07 3.99
C GLU A 17 -6.90 9.59 5.31
N ASP A 18 -6.36 8.67 6.11
CA ASP A 18 -5.67 8.95 7.37
C ASP A 18 -4.28 9.59 7.17
N LYS A 19 -3.90 9.90 5.91
CA LYS A 19 -2.60 10.49 5.51
C LYS A 19 -1.39 9.71 6.01
N GLN A 20 -1.50 8.38 6.07
CA GLN A 20 -0.45 7.50 6.55
C GLN A 20 0.55 7.08 5.46
N VAL A 21 0.37 7.53 4.22
CA VAL A 21 1.24 7.18 3.09
C VAL A 21 2.19 8.33 2.79
N VAL A 22 3.48 8.10 2.97
CA VAL A 22 4.56 9.05 2.65
C VAL A 22 5.36 8.50 1.48
N LEU A 23 5.30 9.19 0.35
CA LEU A 23 6.13 8.87 -0.81
C LEU A 23 7.54 9.43 -0.58
N LEU A 24 8.56 8.59 -0.75
CA LEU A 24 9.96 8.98 -0.70
C LEU A 24 10.53 9.09 -2.12
N LEU A 25 11.86 9.19 -2.22
CA LEU A 25 12.54 9.11 -3.51
C LEU A 25 12.26 7.74 -4.14
N SER A 26 11.84 7.78 -5.41
CA SER A 26 11.47 6.59 -6.17
C SER A 26 12.57 5.52 -6.10
N PRO A 27 12.24 4.22 -5.89
CA PRO A 27 10.89 3.63 -5.86
C PRO A 27 10.30 3.43 -4.45
N ASN A 28 10.73 4.21 -3.46
CA ASN A 28 10.45 3.93 -2.05
C ASN A 28 9.28 4.76 -1.49
N ALA A 29 8.55 4.17 -0.54
CA ALA A 29 7.54 4.83 0.25
C ALA A 29 7.53 4.25 1.68
N VAL A 30 6.97 5.01 2.62
CA VAL A 30 6.71 4.55 3.98
C VAL A 30 5.22 4.65 4.24
N VAL A 31 4.64 3.56 4.76
CA VAL A 31 3.24 3.52 5.19
C VAL A 31 3.19 3.35 6.71
N HIS A 32 2.61 4.33 7.39
CA HIS A 32 2.49 4.35 8.84
C HIS A 32 1.24 3.57 9.28
N GLY A 33 1.43 2.32 9.69
CA GLY A 33 0.39 1.51 10.32
C GLY A 33 0.58 1.47 11.84
N ASN A 34 0.55 0.26 12.42
CA ASN A 34 0.98 0.06 13.81
C ASN A 34 2.46 0.42 14.04
N LYS A 35 3.25 0.36 12.97
CA LYS A 35 4.65 0.79 12.87
C LYS A 35 4.88 1.32 11.44
N PRO A 36 5.97 2.06 11.17
CA PRO A 36 6.32 2.39 9.79
C PRO A 36 6.66 1.10 9.02
N TYR A 37 6.10 0.97 7.82
CA TYR A 37 6.42 -0.10 6.88
C TYR A 37 7.06 0.49 5.63
N HIS A 38 8.27 0.04 5.31
CA HIS A 38 8.91 0.35 4.04
C HIS A 38 8.26 -0.43 2.91
N VAL A 39 7.97 0.29 1.84
CA VAL A 39 7.34 -0.24 0.64
C VAL A 39 8.19 0.17 -0.56
N ASN A 40 8.59 -0.80 -1.36
CA ASN A 40 9.07 -0.53 -2.72
C ASN A 40 7.89 -0.77 -3.66
N TYR A 41 7.38 0.31 -4.26
CA TYR A 41 6.14 0.25 -5.05
C TYR A 41 6.37 -0.15 -6.50
N VAL A 42 7.63 -0.25 -6.96
CA VAL A 42 7.97 -0.77 -8.29
C VAL A 42 8.10 -2.28 -8.24
N GLU A 43 8.86 -2.79 -7.27
CA GLU A 43 9.02 -4.24 -7.03
C GLU A 43 7.82 -4.85 -6.29
N GLU A 44 6.85 -4.03 -5.88
CA GLU A 44 5.68 -4.41 -5.08
C GLU A 44 6.05 -5.19 -3.80
N THR A 45 7.12 -4.78 -3.12
CA THR A 45 7.59 -5.43 -1.90
C THR A 45 7.27 -4.61 -0.65
N CYS A 46 7.02 -5.30 0.46
CA CYS A 46 6.73 -4.70 1.76
C CYS A 46 7.22 -5.60 2.90
N GLU A 47 7.76 -5.00 3.96
CA GLU A 47 8.25 -5.73 5.14
C GLU A 47 7.15 -6.21 6.12
N CYS A 48 5.88 -6.13 5.73
CA CYS A 48 4.78 -6.60 6.57
C CYS A 48 4.60 -8.12 6.47
N GLU A 49 4.08 -8.73 7.53
CA GLU A 49 3.86 -10.17 7.63
C GLU A 49 2.99 -10.74 6.50
N ASP A 50 1.96 -9.99 6.08
CA ASP A 50 1.07 -10.39 4.98
C ASP A 50 1.84 -10.55 3.66
N HIS A 51 2.89 -9.78 3.43
CA HIS A 51 3.72 -9.92 2.24
C HIS A 51 4.81 -10.97 2.45
N ILE A 52 5.56 -10.90 3.55
CA ILE A 52 6.67 -11.83 3.85
C ILE A 52 6.21 -13.29 3.90
N TYR A 53 5.12 -13.58 4.62
CA TYR A 53 4.71 -14.96 4.89
C TYR A 53 3.68 -15.50 3.90
N ARG A 54 2.90 -14.62 3.25
CA ARG A 54 1.81 -15.05 2.35
C ARG A 54 2.09 -14.72 0.89
N ASN A 55 3.13 -13.94 0.60
CA ASN A 55 3.47 -13.47 -0.75
C ASN A 55 2.28 -12.82 -1.47
N LEU A 56 1.47 -12.06 -0.73
CA LEU A 56 0.30 -11.35 -1.26
C LEU A 56 0.59 -9.85 -1.37
N LYS A 57 -0.05 -9.19 -2.34
CA LYS A 57 -0.07 -7.74 -2.42
C LYS A 57 -0.84 -7.19 -1.22
N CYS A 58 -0.09 -6.72 -0.22
CA CYS A 58 -0.63 -6.27 1.05
C CYS A 58 -1.30 -4.89 0.92
N LYS A 59 -2.05 -4.50 1.96
CA LYS A 59 -2.73 -3.20 2.02
C LYS A 59 -1.76 -2.01 1.87
N HIS A 60 -0.50 -2.13 2.31
CA HIS A 60 0.48 -1.04 2.23
C HIS A 60 0.92 -0.80 0.78
N ILE A 61 1.20 -1.87 0.02
CA ILE A 61 1.52 -1.77 -1.41
C ILE A 61 0.33 -1.16 -2.15
N TRP A 62 -0.89 -1.67 -1.89
CA TRP A 62 -2.12 -1.09 -2.47
C TRP A 62 -2.28 0.40 -2.14
N ALA A 63 -2.05 0.80 -0.88
CA ALA A 63 -2.18 2.19 -0.46
C ALA A 63 -1.21 3.10 -1.24
N VAL A 64 0.04 2.66 -1.44
CA VAL A 64 1.02 3.42 -2.22
C VAL A 64 0.64 3.46 -3.71
N THR A 65 0.26 2.34 -4.32
CA THR A 65 -0.17 2.28 -5.73
C THR A 65 -1.35 3.23 -5.98
N LEU A 66 -2.39 3.15 -5.15
CA LEU A 66 -3.59 4.00 -5.27
C LEU A 66 -3.26 5.48 -5.03
N LYS A 67 -2.36 5.79 -4.08
CA LYS A 67 -1.92 7.17 -3.84
C LYS A 67 -1.19 7.75 -5.07
N LEU A 68 -0.33 6.97 -5.71
CA LEU A 68 0.35 7.36 -6.94
C LEU A 68 -0.65 7.62 -8.08
N GLN A 69 -1.67 6.77 -8.22
CA GLN A 69 -2.74 6.97 -9.21
C GLN A 69 -3.52 8.27 -8.97
N GLN A 70 -3.88 8.57 -7.72
CA GLN A 70 -4.54 9.84 -7.34
C GLN A 70 -3.68 11.07 -7.68
N LEU A 71 -2.37 10.99 -7.45
CA LEU A 71 -1.45 12.09 -7.74
C LEU A 71 -1.24 12.30 -9.25
N HIS A 72 -1.25 11.22 -10.02
CA HIS A 72 -1.01 11.26 -11.47
C HIS A 72 -2.30 11.56 -12.26
N GLY A 73 -3.40 11.88 -11.58
CA GLY A 73 -4.66 12.28 -12.22
C GLY A 73 -5.31 11.17 -13.04
N VAL A 74 -4.95 9.90 -12.80
CA VAL A 74 -5.59 8.76 -13.46
C VAL A 74 -6.87 8.42 -12.68
N THR A 75 -7.87 9.29 -12.81
CA THR A 75 -9.26 8.94 -12.53
C THR A 75 -9.71 8.04 -13.66
N THR A 76 -9.95 6.76 -13.36
CA THR A 76 -10.69 5.87 -14.27
C THR A 76 -12.15 6.24 -14.25
#